data_AF-A0A0D0NNQ8-F1
#
_entry.id   AF-A0A0D0NNQ8-F1
#
_cell.length_a   1.000
_cell.length_b   1.000
_cell.length_c   1.000
_cell.angle_alpha   90.00
_cell.angle_beta   90.00
_cell.angle_gamma   90.00
#
_symmetry.space_group_name_H-M   'P 1'
#
loop_
_entity.id
_entity.type
_entity.pdbx_description
1 polymer ?
#
loop_
_entity_poly.entity_id
_entity_poly.type
_entity_poly.pdbx_seq_one_letter_code
_entity_poly.pdbx_strand_id
1 'polypeptide(L)'
;MQAGALFPALGALALTAPALASAQSIDPDEFLAFDRMNRILNRTGSTHSSIMGRDAPCLYSHRSTQRLGDGVEVETRVAVDYADVDAAGAVAEPISAGSLQLVVPLREGAPPVRYDLTLYDITGKLHRTYIDKYGATCDGWYCDASTEARDVYLTVTGDTAETDIDTVAEAVTDLAAFCAARDSEGD
;
A
#
# COMPACT_ATOMS: atom_id res chain seq x y z
N MET A 1 -69.35 42.23 11.26
CA MET A 1 -69.38 41.23 10.16
C MET A 1 -68.02 40.54 10.10
N GLN A 2 -68.05 39.23 9.82
CA GLN A 2 -66.97 38.27 9.43
C GLN A 2 -65.53 38.80 9.26
N ALA A 3 -64.51 38.17 9.88
CA ALA A 3 -63.90 36.85 9.64
C ALA A 3 -62.88 36.83 8.47
N GLY A 4 -61.72 36.23 8.69
CA GLY A 4 -60.82 35.79 7.62
C GLY A 4 -59.33 35.91 7.93
N ALA A 5 -58.73 34.78 8.34
CA ALA A 5 -57.29 34.58 8.54
C ALA A 5 -56.51 34.50 7.21
N LEU A 6 -55.16 34.50 7.29
CA LEU A 6 -54.24 33.53 6.64
C LEU A 6 -52.76 33.90 6.95
N PHE A 7 -52.07 33.04 7.71
CA PHE A 7 -50.60 32.80 7.62
C PHE A 7 -50.32 31.94 6.35
N PRO A 8 -49.08 31.59 5.92
CA PRO A 8 -47.71 31.88 6.40
C PRO A 8 -46.71 32.25 5.28
N ALA A 9 -45.46 32.58 5.60
CA ALA A 9 -44.32 32.27 4.71
C ALA A 9 -43.04 32.10 5.53
N LEU A 10 -42.70 30.83 5.76
CA LEU A 10 -41.41 30.36 6.28
C LEU A 10 -40.27 30.92 5.43
N GLY A 11 -39.31 31.58 6.08
CA GLY A 11 -38.04 31.94 5.46
C GLY A 11 -37.32 30.66 5.06
N ALA A 12 -37.11 30.50 3.75
CA ALA A 12 -36.31 29.43 3.20
C ALA A 12 -34.86 29.56 3.71
N LEU A 13 -34.46 28.67 4.60
CA LEU A 13 -33.05 28.33 4.79
C LEU A 13 -32.58 27.70 3.48
N ALA A 14 -31.92 28.49 2.66
CA ALA A 14 -31.13 28.01 1.53
C ALA A 14 -29.97 27.17 2.11
N LEU A 15 -30.20 25.87 2.23
CA LEU A 15 -29.16 24.88 2.44
C LEU A 15 -28.32 24.81 1.16
N THR A 16 -27.34 25.70 1.04
CA THR A 16 -26.18 25.42 0.19
C THR A 16 -25.37 24.34 0.89
N ALA A 17 -25.80 23.08 0.74
CA ALA A 17 -24.99 21.94 1.14
C ALA A 17 -23.74 21.93 0.24
N PRO A 18 -22.53 22.18 0.79
CA PRO A 18 -21.33 22.16 -0.02
C PRO A 18 -21.01 20.72 -0.39
N ALA A 19 -20.64 20.57 -1.66
CA ALA A 19 -19.76 19.56 -2.22
C ALA A 19 -20.11 18.10 -1.91
N LEU A 20 -20.58 17.41 -2.95
CA LEU A 20 -20.15 16.07 -3.34
C LEU A 20 -19.10 15.50 -2.38
N ALA A 21 -19.55 14.73 -1.40
CA ALA A 21 -18.75 13.62 -0.94
C ALA A 21 -18.55 12.77 -2.19
N SER A 22 -17.41 12.92 -2.87
CA SER A 22 -16.91 11.91 -3.79
C SER A 22 -16.69 10.67 -2.94
N ALA A 23 -17.76 9.91 -2.74
CA ALA A 23 -17.66 8.49 -2.45
C ALA A 23 -16.85 7.95 -3.62
N GLN A 24 -15.55 7.79 -3.42
CA GLN A 24 -14.70 7.12 -4.38
C GLN A 24 -15.25 5.70 -4.44
N SER A 25 -16.08 5.43 -5.44
CA SER A 25 -16.57 4.09 -5.70
C SER A 25 -15.35 3.29 -6.10
N ILE A 26 -14.87 2.46 -5.17
CA ILE A 26 -13.87 1.46 -5.47
C ILE A 26 -14.53 0.49 -6.43
N ASP A 27 -13.88 0.21 -7.55
CA ASP A 27 -14.37 -0.82 -8.45
C ASP A 27 -14.41 -2.17 -7.69
N PRO A 28 -15.48 -2.98 -7.81
CA PRO A 28 -15.56 -4.26 -7.12
C PRO A 28 -14.35 -5.16 -7.38
N ASP A 29 -13.77 -5.13 -8.59
CA ASP A 29 -12.64 -5.97 -8.95
C ASP A 29 -11.34 -5.44 -8.33
N GLU A 30 -11.15 -4.11 -8.32
CA GLU A 30 -10.07 -3.44 -7.58
C GLU A 30 -10.14 -3.79 -6.07
N PHE A 31 -11.34 -3.73 -5.49
CA PHE A 31 -11.55 -4.05 -4.08
C PHE A 31 -11.22 -5.52 -3.77
N LEU A 32 -11.65 -6.45 -4.61
CA LEU A 32 -11.40 -7.88 -4.42
C LEU A 32 -9.91 -8.21 -4.49
N ALA A 33 -9.18 -7.63 -5.45
CA ALA A 33 -7.74 -7.82 -5.56
C ALA A 33 -7.00 -7.24 -4.35
N PHE A 34 -7.34 -6.02 -3.93
CA PHE A 34 -6.80 -5.42 -2.71
C PHE A 34 -7.10 -6.24 -1.45
N ASP A 35 -8.35 -6.69 -1.23
CA ASP A 35 -8.74 -7.48 -0.06
C ASP A 35 -7.98 -8.81 0.01
N ARG A 36 -7.78 -9.48 -1.13
CA ARG A 36 -6.98 -10.72 -1.20
C ARG A 36 -5.54 -10.49 -0.77
N MET A 37 -4.86 -9.50 -1.36
CA MET A 37 -3.49 -9.17 -0.96
C MET A 37 -3.40 -8.79 0.51
N ASN A 38 -4.28 -7.90 0.97
CA ASN A 38 -4.26 -7.40 2.33
C ASN A 38 -4.49 -8.53 3.35
N ARG A 39 -5.42 -9.46 3.10
CA ARG A 39 -5.65 -10.62 3.98
C ARG A 39 -4.42 -11.54 4.08
N ILE A 40 -3.73 -11.76 2.97
CA ILE A 40 -2.57 -12.67 2.93
C ILE A 40 -1.34 -12.01 3.55
N LEU A 41 -1.04 -10.76 3.17
CA LEU A 41 0.12 -10.04 3.67
C LEU A 41 0.00 -9.74 5.17
N ASN A 42 -1.21 -9.43 5.68
CA ASN A 42 -1.47 -9.21 7.12
C ASN A 42 -1.35 -10.48 7.97
N ARG A 43 -1.10 -11.65 7.38
CA ARG A 43 -0.91 -12.88 8.15
C ARG A 43 0.43 -12.79 8.88
N THR A 44 0.38 -12.50 10.17
CA THR A 44 1.57 -12.25 11.01
C THR A 44 2.38 -13.52 11.28
N GLY A 45 3.67 -13.51 10.95
CA GLY A 45 4.68 -14.41 11.50
C GLY A 45 5.43 -13.78 12.70
N SER A 46 6.21 -14.56 13.45
CA SER A 46 6.90 -14.05 14.66
C SER A 46 8.09 -13.12 14.39
N THR A 47 8.61 -13.11 13.17
CA THR A 47 9.80 -12.32 12.78
C THR A 47 9.52 -11.28 11.71
N HIS A 48 8.40 -11.41 10.99
CA HIS A 48 8.00 -10.58 9.86
C HIS A 48 6.50 -10.35 9.88
N SER A 49 6.08 -9.10 9.74
CA SER A 49 4.68 -8.74 9.48
C SER A 49 4.62 -7.83 8.27
N SER A 50 3.67 -8.05 7.38
CA SER A 50 3.42 -7.23 6.19
C SER A 50 2.01 -6.65 6.25
N ILE A 51 1.80 -5.42 5.81
CA ILE A 51 0.49 -4.75 5.81
C ILE A 51 0.36 -3.93 4.53
N MET A 52 -0.79 -4.03 3.86
CA MET A 52 -1.10 -3.21 2.69
C MET A 52 -2.03 -2.05 3.08
N GLY A 53 -1.73 -0.86 2.58
CA GLY A 53 -2.54 0.35 2.69
C GLY A 53 -2.83 0.93 1.31
N ARG A 54 -3.90 1.72 1.21
CA ARG A 54 -4.23 2.49 0.01
C ARG A 54 -4.01 3.97 0.31
N ASP A 55 -3.18 4.63 -0.50
CA ASP A 55 -2.81 6.03 -0.31
C ASP A 55 -3.53 6.97 -1.30
N ALA A 56 -3.72 6.53 -2.55
CA ALA A 56 -4.48 7.25 -3.57
C ALA A 56 -5.15 6.25 -4.54
N PRO A 57 -5.90 6.69 -5.58
CA PRO A 57 -6.22 5.81 -6.71
C PRO A 57 -4.93 5.24 -7.29
N CYS A 58 -4.85 3.92 -7.45
CA CYS A 58 -3.69 3.17 -7.96
C CYS A 58 -2.38 3.24 -7.17
N LEU A 59 -2.24 4.18 -6.23
CA LEU A 59 -1.13 4.23 -5.29
C LEU A 59 -1.46 3.48 -3.99
N TYR A 60 -0.73 2.39 -3.76
CA TYR A 60 -0.82 1.59 -2.54
C TYR A 60 0.53 1.56 -1.84
N SER A 61 0.52 1.40 -0.52
CA SER A 61 1.75 1.17 0.23
C SER A 61 1.76 -0.20 0.88
N HIS A 62 2.93 -0.83 0.85
CA HIS A 62 3.24 -2.06 1.54
C HIS A 62 4.21 -1.77 2.67
N ARG A 63 3.80 -2.05 3.91
CA ARG A 63 4.60 -1.89 5.11
C ARG A 63 5.02 -3.25 5.62
N SER A 64 6.32 -3.49 5.74
CA SER A 64 6.86 -4.69 6.38
C SER A 64 7.65 -4.32 7.62
N THR A 65 7.52 -5.11 8.68
CA THR A 65 8.33 -4.98 9.91
C THR A 65 9.15 -6.25 10.06
N GLN A 66 10.47 -6.12 10.16
CA GLN A 66 11.39 -7.24 10.35
C GLN A 66 12.14 -7.07 11.66
N ARG A 67 12.18 -8.12 12.50
CA ARG A 67 13.02 -8.13 13.69
C ARG A 67 14.38 -8.77 13.39
N LEU A 68 15.44 -8.00 13.52
CA LEU A 68 16.83 -8.40 13.41
C LEU A 68 17.26 -9.22 14.65
N GLY A 69 18.32 -10.01 14.49
CA GLY A 69 18.79 -10.96 15.52
C GLY A 69 19.28 -10.33 16.83
N ASP A 70 19.50 -9.02 16.88
CA ASP A 70 19.87 -8.24 18.06
C ASP A 70 18.68 -7.53 18.74
N GLY A 71 17.46 -7.78 18.27
CA GLY A 71 16.23 -7.17 18.81
C GLY A 71 15.87 -5.81 18.20
N VAL A 72 16.57 -5.38 17.14
CA VAL A 72 16.16 -4.21 16.36
C VAL A 72 15.02 -4.59 15.42
N GLU A 73 13.97 -3.78 15.35
CA GLU A 73 12.90 -3.86 14.37
C GLU A 73 13.09 -2.81 13.29
N VAL A 74 13.05 -3.25 12.03
CA VAL A 74 13.07 -2.37 10.86
C VAL A 74 11.69 -2.40 10.25
N GLU A 75 10.99 -1.28 10.29
CA GLU A 75 9.79 -1.04 9.52
C GLU A 75 10.17 -0.39 8.19
N THR A 76 9.77 -1.03 7.09
CA THR A 76 9.97 -0.58 5.72
C THR A 76 8.61 -0.36 5.08
N ARG A 77 8.31 0.85 4.64
CA ARG A 77 7.13 1.14 3.80
C ARG A 77 7.57 1.42 2.37
N VAL A 78 6.94 0.72 1.43
CA VAL A 78 7.15 0.86 -0.01
C VAL A 78 5.87 1.40 -0.60
N ALA A 79 5.92 2.54 -1.26
CA ALA A 79 4.78 3.04 -2.03
C ALA A 79 4.92 2.58 -3.49
N VAL A 80 3.84 2.03 -4.05
CA VAL A 80 3.80 1.42 -5.37
C VAL A 80 2.61 2.00 -6.12
N ASP A 81 2.88 2.65 -7.25
CA ASP A 81 1.83 2.95 -8.22
C ASP A 81 1.62 1.72 -9.09
N TYR A 82 0.46 1.09 -8.97
CA TYR A 82 0.13 -0.12 -9.73
C TYR A 82 -0.10 0.17 -11.21
N ALA A 83 -0.25 1.43 -11.63
CA ALA A 83 -0.21 1.80 -13.06
C ALA A 83 1.20 1.64 -13.67
N ASP A 84 2.23 1.65 -12.82
CA ASP A 84 3.63 1.48 -13.22
C ASP A 84 4.11 0.02 -13.17
N VAL A 85 3.28 -0.94 -12.74
CA VAL A 85 3.65 -2.35 -12.65
C VAL A 85 3.58 -3.01 -14.02
N ASP A 86 4.62 -3.76 -14.38
CA ASP A 86 4.60 -4.61 -15.56
C ASP A 86 3.85 -5.92 -15.24
N ALA A 87 2.68 -6.08 -15.84
CA ALA A 87 1.85 -7.27 -15.71
C ALA A 87 2.45 -8.52 -16.39
N ALA A 88 3.61 -8.42 -17.04
CA ALA A 88 4.26 -9.52 -17.75
C ALA A 88 4.80 -10.66 -16.86
N GLY A 89 4.71 -10.53 -15.53
CA GLY A 89 4.80 -11.68 -14.62
C GLY A 89 5.66 -11.41 -13.41
N ALA A 90 5.02 -11.33 -12.25
CA ALA A 90 5.71 -11.34 -10.97
C ALA A 90 6.31 -12.73 -10.69
N VAL A 91 7.54 -12.79 -10.15
CA VAL A 91 8.27 -14.04 -9.92
C VAL A 91 8.37 -14.33 -8.43
N ALA A 92 7.98 -15.52 -8.01
CA ALA A 92 8.14 -15.98 -6.64
C ALA A 92 9.54 -16.56 -6.41
N GLU A 93 10.25 -16.08 -5.40
CA GLU A 93 11.59 -16.52 -5.01
C GLU A 93 11.64 -16.94 -3.53
N PRO A 94 12.33 -18.04 -3.18
CA PRO A 94 12.51 -18.43 -1.78
C PRO A 94 13.52 -17.53 -1.07
N ILE A 95 13.14 -16.98 0.09
CA ILE A 95 14.05 -16.19 0.94
C ILE A 95 14.57 -17.02 2.12
N SER A 96 13.67 -17.77 2.77
CA SER A 96 14.00 -18.66 3.89
C SER A 96 12.92 -19.74 4.06
N ALA A 97 13.14 -20.70 4.97
CA ALA A 97 12.17 -21.77 5.23
C ALA A 97 10.82 -21.18 5.69
N GLY A 98 9.77 -21.39 4.89
CA GLY A 98 8.43 -20.85 5.15
C GLY A 98 8.27 -19.36 4.81
N SER A 99 9.13 -18.80 3.94
CA SER A 99 9.00 -17.41 3.47
C SER A 99 9.42 -17.27 2.01
N LEU A 100 8.53 -16.69 1.21
CA LEU A 100 8.74 -16.39 -0.20
C LEU A 100 8.70 -14.88 -0.44
N GLN A 101 9.45 -14.42 -1.43
CA GLN A 101 9.38 -13.08 -2.00
C GLN A 101 8.65 -13.14 -3.33
N LEU A 102 7.78 -12.18 -3.60
CA LEU A 102 7.30 -11.88 -4.93
C LEU A 102 8.09 -10.69 -5.46
N VAL A 103 8.79 -10.89 -6.56
CA VAL A 103 9.47 -9.85 -7.33
C VAL A 103 8.49 -9.31 -8.36
N VAL A 104 8.09 -8.05 -8.22
CA VAL A 104 7.10 -7.40 -9.08
C VAL A 104 7.83 -6.38 -9.96
N PRO A 105 7.99 -6.65 -11.26
CA PRO A 105 8.69 -5.75 -12.16
C PRO A 105 7.89 -4.48 -12.45
N LEU A 106 8.58 -3.36 -12.64
CA LEU A 106 8.00 -2.09 -13.09
C LEU A 106 8.24 -1.86 -14.58
N ARG A 107 7.31 -1.14 -15.23
CA ARG A 107 7.40 -0.74 -16.64
C ARG A 107 8.63 0.14 -16.89
N GLU A 108 9.14 0.10 -18.11
CA GLU A 108 10.24 1.00 -18.50
C GLU A 108 9.81 2.46 -18.37
N GLY A 109 10.61 3.27 -17.66
CA GLY A 109 10.31 4.68 -17.41
C GLY A 109 9.50 4.96 -16.14
N ALA A 110 9.09 3.93 -15.40
CA ALA A 110 8.51 4.09 -14.07
C ALA A 110 9.47 4.87 -13.14
N PRO A 111 8.95 5.74 -12.27
CA PRO A 111 9.74 6.41 -11.24
C PRO A 111 10.46 5.39 -10.32
N PRO A 112 11.61 5.74 -9.72
CA PRO A 112 12.27 4.88 -8.74
C PRO A 112 11.36 4.53 -7.56
N VAL A 113 11.44 3.29 -7.10
CA VAL A 113 10.71 2.84 -5.90
C VAL A 113 11.29 3.54 -4.67
N ARG A 114 10.42 4.18 -3.89
CA ARG A 114 10.79 4.85 -2.64
C ARG A 114 10.51 3.95 -1.45
N TYR A 115 11.49 3.85 -0.56
CA TYR A 115 11.39 3.09 0.68
C TYR A 115 11.49 4.06 1.86
N ASP A 116 10.44 4.10 2.67
CA ASP A 116 10.48 4.75 3.98
C ASP A 116 10.99 3.72 4.98
N LEU A 117 12.08 4.03 5.67
CA LEU A 117 12.67 3.16 6.69
C LEU A 117 12.52 3.79 8.07
N THR A 118 12.08 2.99 9.02
CA THR A 118 12.06 3.36 10.45
C THR A 118 12.65 2.23 11.28
N LEU A 119 13.69 2.51 12.07
CA LEU A 119 14.44 1.50 12.80
C LEU A 119 14.32 1.70 14.31
N TYR A 120 13.66 0.78 15.00
CA TYR A 120 13.46 0.81 16.45
C TYR A 120 14.22 -0.33 17.12
N ASP A 121 14.71 -0.19 18.35
CA ASP A 121 14.97 -1.37 19.19
C ASP A 121 13.74 -1.80 19.99
N ILE A 122 13.86 -2.91 20.73
CA ILE A 122 12.83 -3.37 21.67
C ILE A 122 12.41 -2.32 22.73
N THR A 123 13.18 -1.24 22.89
CA THR A 123 12.87 -0.12 23.79
C THR A 123 12.21 1.07 23.08
N GLY A 124 12.00 0.97 21.77
CA GLY A 124 11.44 2.03 20.92
C GLY A 124 12.43 3.13 20.57
N LYS A 125 13.73 2.93 20.77
CA LYS A 125 14.76 3.93 20.45
C LYS A 125 15.28 3.76 19.03
N LEU A 126 15.52 4.88 18.35
CA LEU A 126 16.05 4.93 16.98
C LEU A 126 17.52 4.49 16.93
N HIS A 127 17.86 3.53 16.07
CA HIS A 127 19.23 3.04 15.89
C HIS A 127 19.90 3.56 14.61
N ARG A 128 20.67 4.65 14.74
CA ARG A 128 21.37 5.30 13.61
C ARG A 128 22.42 4.43 12.91
N THR A 129 23.09 3.51 13.61
CA THR A 129 24.11 2.63 13.01
C THR A 129 23.57 1.77 11.86
N TYR A 130 22.29 1.40 11.91
CA TYR A 130 21.67 0.61 10.86
C TYR A 130 21.22 1.48 9.67
N ILE A 131 20.91 2.75 9.89
CA ILE A 131 20.57 3.70 8.81
C ILE A 131 21.72 3.81 7.80
N ASP A 132 22.95 3.97 8.29
CA ASP A 132 24.15 4.05 7.45
C ASP A 132 24.35 2.78 6.61
N LYS A 133 23.99 1.61 7.17
CA LYS A 133 24.06 0.31 6.46
C LYS A 133 23.09 0.25 5.27
N TYR A 134 21.92 0.88 5.38
CA TYR A 134 20.90 0.92 4.32
C TYR A 134 21.06 2.12 3.37
N GLY A 135 22.07 2.98 3.57
CA GLY A 135 22.30 4.16 2.73
C GLY A 135 21.16 5.18 2.81
N ALA A 136 20.40 5.19 3.91
CA ALA A 136 19.21 6.03 4.05
C ALA A 136 19.57 7.46 4.49
N THR A 137 18.86 8.44 3.96
CA THR A 137 18.95 9.85 4.37
C THR A 137 17.81 10.17 5.33
N CYS A 138 18.10 10.74 6.50
CA CYS A 138 17.08 10.97 7.53
C CYS A 138 16.81 12.43 7.85
N ASP A 139 15.54 12.74 8.10
CA ASP A 139 15.07 13.95 8.75
C ASP A 139 14.36 13.58 10.07
N GLY A 140 15.00 13.91 11.20
CA GLY A 140 14.54 13.49 12.52
C GLY A 140 14.54 11.97 12.70
N TRP A 141 13.34 11.38 12.80
CA TRP A 141 13.12 9.93 12.96
C TRP A 141 12.71 9.22 11.67
N TYR A 142 12.43 9.99 10.63
CA TYR A 142 12.04 9.47 9.33
C TYR A 142 13.28 9.37 8.45
N CYS A 143 13.44 8.22 7.79
CA CYS A 143 14.54 7.98 6.87
C CYS A 143 13.99 7.55 5.52
N ASP A 144 14.49 8.17 4.46
CA ASP A 144 14.21 7.80 3.09
C ASP A 144 15.43 7.05 2.54
N ALA A 145 15.17 5.88 1.98
CA ALA A 145 16.12 5.20 1.10
C ALA A 145 15.47 5.08 -0.28
N SER A 146 16.14 5.62 -1.29
CA SER A 146 15.80 5.36 -2.68
C SER A 146 16.76 4.32 -3.23
N THR A 147 16.23 3.30 -3.88
CA THR A 147 17.02 2.39 -4.71
C THR A 147 16.64 2.63 -6.17
N GLU A 148 17.61 2.48 -7.07
CA GLU A 148 17.33 2.42 -8.51
C GLU A 148 16.70 1.07 -8.91
N ALA A 149 16.37 0.22 -7.94
CA ALA A 149 15.67 -1.03 -8.19
C ALA A 149 14.39 -0.77 -8.97
N ARG A 150 14.23 -1.56 -10.03
CA ARG A 150 13.05 -1.56 -10.90
C ARG A 150 12.05 -2.63 -10.52
N ASP A 151 12.27 -3.27 -9.38
CA ASP A 151 11.43 -4.32 -8.85
C ASP A 151 10.93 -3.91 -7.47
N VAL A 152 9.65 -4.20 -7.22
CA VAL A 152 9.05 -4.15 -5.90
C VAL A 152 9.09 -5.55 -5.32
N TYR A 153 9.46 -5.64 -4.04
CA TYR A 153 9.51 -6.91 -3.33
C TYR A 153 8.39 -6.99 -2.30
N LEU A 154 7.53 -8.00 -2.43
CA LEU A 154 6.50 -8.33 -1.45
C LEU A 154 6.87 -9.64 -0.75
N THR A 155 6.78 -9.71 0.58
CA THR A 155 7.13 -10.92 1.33
C THR A 155 5.88 -11.59 1.87
N VAL A 156 5.75 -12.89 1.59
CA VAL A 156 4.70 -13.77 2.13
C VAL A 156 5.35 -14.80 3.04
N THR A 157 4.78 -14.99 4.23
CA THR A 157 5.32 -15.88 5.25
C THR A 157 4.28 -16.86 5.76
N GLY A 158 4.72 -18.07 6.11
CA GLY A 158 3.89 -19.10 6.74
C GLY A 158 3.96 -20.44 6.01
N ASP A 159 3.32 -21.46 6.61
CA ASP A 159 3.32 -22.83 6.09
C ASP A 159 2.60 -22.96 4.74
N THR A 160 1.79 -21.97 4.37
CA THR A 160 1.07 -21.89 3.09
C THR A 160 1.68 -20.85 2.14
N ALA A 161 2.90 -20.37 2.40
CA ALA A 161 3.51 -19.30 1.61
C ALA A 161 3.54 -19.62 0.11
N GLU A 162 3.77 -20.88 -0.28
CA GLU A 162 3.75 -21.31 -1.69
C GLU A 162 2.39 -21.15 -2.37
N THR A 163 1.28 -21.41 -1.69
CA THR A 163 -0.07 -21.19 -2.27
C THR A 163 -0.48 -19.72 -2.17
N ASP A 164 -0.08 -19.07 -1.09
CA ASP A 164 -0.42 -17.68 -0.81
C ASP A 164 0.31 -16.73 -1.77
N ILE A 165 1.56 -17.04 -2.17
CA ILE A 165 2.34 -16.21 -3.12
C ILE A 165 1.69 -16.16 -4.50
N ASP A 166 1.14 -17.28 -4.99
CA ASP A 166 0.44 -17.34 -6.28
C ASP A 166 -0.81 -16.46 -6.25
N THR A 167 -1.57 -16.53 -5.15
CA THR A 167 -2.76 -15.69 -4.96
C THR A 167 -2.41 -14.20 -4.88
N VAL A 168 -1.27 -13.86 -4.25
CA VAL A 168 -0.77 -12.48 -4.22
C VAL A 168 -0.32 -12.04 -5.61
N ALA A 169 0.34 -12.89 -6.38
CA ALA A 169 0.78 -12.59 -7.74
C ALA A 169 -0.40 -12.31 -8.69
N GLU A 170 -1.45 -13.13 -8.62
CA GLU A 170 -2.70 -12.90 -9.37
C GLU A 170 -3.32 -11.55 -8.98
N ALA A 171 -3.43 -11.26 -7.68
CA ALA A 171 -4.02 -10.00 -7.23
C ALA A 171 -3.18 -8.76 -7.58
N VAL A 172 -1.85 -8.87 -7.60
CA VAL A 172 -0.96 -7.81 -8.14
C VAL A 172 -1.25 -7.57 -9.61
N THR A 173 -1.37 -8.65 -10.39
CA THR A 173 -1.65 -8.58 -11.84
C THR A 173 -3.01 -7.94 -12.11
N ASP A 174 -4.04 -8.33 -11.35
CA ASP A 174 -5.39 -7.74 -11.44
C ASP A 174 -5.38 -6.24 -11.13
N LEU A 175 -4.69 -5.81 -10.05
CA LEU A 175 -4.56 -4.40 -9.69
C LEU A 175 -3.80 -3.61 -10.75
N ALA A 176 -2.72 -4.17 -11.29
CA ALA A 176 -1.92 -3.53 -12.33
C ALA A 176 -2.74 -3.34 -13.62
N ALA A 177 -3.45 -4.37 -14.06
CA ALA A 177 -4.31 -4.31 -15.24
C ALA A 177 -5.44 -3.28 -15.07
N PHE A 178 -6.08 -3.24 -13.90
CA PHE A 178 -7.08 -2.23 -13.58
C PHE A 178 -6.50 -0.82 -13.63
N CYS A 179 -5.33 -0.61 -13.03
CA CYS A 179 -4.70 0.71 -12.96
C CYS A 179 -4.19 1.21 -14.31
N ALA A 180 -3.58 0.34 -15.11
CA ALA A 180 -3.16 0.66 -16.47
C ALA A 180 -4.34 1.06 -17.36
N ALA A 181 -5.51 0.41 -17.20
CA ALA A 181 -6.70 0.76 -17.95
C ALA A 181 -7.19 2.19 -17.65
N ARG A 182 -7.13 2.62 -16.38
CA ARG A 182 -7.55 3.98 -15.97
C ARG A 182 -6.54 5.06 -16.33
N ASP A 183 -5.24 4.76 -16.27
CA ASP A 183 -4.18 5.67 -16.72
C ASP A 183 -4.42 6.07 -18.19
N SER A 184 -4.80 5.09 -19.01
CA SER A 184 -5.09 5.27 -20.44
C SER A 184 -6.38 6.05 -20.75
N GLU A 185 -7.29 6.21 -19.78
CA GLU A 185 -8.52 7.01 -19.93
C GLU A 185 -8.32 8.50 -19.58
N GLY A 186 -7.21 8.82 -18.91
CA GLY A 186 -6.88 10.17 -18.44
C GLY A 186 -6.08 11.02 -19.43
N ASP A 187 -5.56 10.42 -20.50
CA ASP A 187 -4.84 11.06 -21.62
C ASP A 187 -5.78 11.50 -22.76
#